data_AF-A0A939FTR5-F1
#
_entry.id   AF-A0A939FTR5-F1
#
_cell.length_a   1.000
_cell.length_b   1.000
_cell.length_c   1.000
_cell.angle_alpha   90.00
_cell.angle_beta   90.00
_cell.angle_gamma   90.00
#
_symmetry.space_group_name_H-M   'P 1'
#
loop_
_entity.id
_entity.type
_entity.pdbx_description
1 polymer ?
#
loop_
_entity_poly.entity_id
_entity_poly.type
_entity_poly.pdbx_seq_one_letter_code
_entity_poly.pdbx_strand_id
1 'polypeptide(L)'
;MTRRCAHAPCGAPISADADQRTRYCSDAHRKAAARARKAVATASKSRLEPVSGDAERYPALRAVWDVVAAQIVAEGVTVPGSSGVPVAHPLLRFLGPLDAALSAHEKATDATTPTDPKEAARAAAMAALEDYRRGE
;
A
#
# COMPACT_ATOMS: atom_id res chain seq x y z
N MET A 1 11.33 33.12 26.73
CA MET A 1 11.41 32.01 25.75
C MET A 1 10.31 32.20 24.70
N THR A 2 10.66 32.31 23.42
CA THR A 2 9.69 32.54 22.34
C THR A 2 9.01 31.23 21.96
N ARG A 3 7.69 31.12 22.20
CA ARG A 3 6.90 29.95 21.79
C ARG A 3 6.87 29.89 20.27
N ARG A 4 7.14 28.71 19.69
CA ARG A 4 7.11 28.49 18.24
C ARG A 4 5.86 27.73 17.82
N CYS A 5 5.42 27.98 16.60
CA CYS A 5 4.29 27.29 16.00
C CYS A 5 4.53 25.78 15.97
N ALA A 6 3.54 25.01 16.45
CA ALA A 6 3.59 23.55 16.48
C ALA A 6 3.41 22.87 15.11
N HIS A 7 3.19 23.63 14.03
CA HIS A 7 3.24 23.10 12.67
C HIS A 7 4.70 23.06 12.22
N ALA A 8 5.28 21.85 12.22
CA ALA A 8 6.70 21.60 11.97
C ALA A 8 7.32 22.36 10.78
N PRO A 9 6.68 22.49 9.60
CA PRO A 9 7.28 23.23 8.48
C PRO A 9 7.23 24.75 8.64
N CYS A 10 6.48 25.30 9.61
CA CYS A 10 6.37 26.75 9.81
C CYS A 10 7.49 27.31 10.71
N GLY A 11 7.66 26.77 11.92
CA GLY A 11 8.68 27.23 12.87
C GLY A 11 8.60 28.69 13.34
N ALA A 12 7.60 29.46 12.88
CA ALA A 12 7.43 30.88 13.18
C ALA A 12 7.08 31.12 14.66
N PRO A 13 7.44 32.29 15.22
CA PRO A 13 7.05 32.66 16.58
C PRO A 13 5.53 32.81 16.70
N ILE A 14 4.98 32.41 17.83
CA ILE A 14 3.61 32.70 18.23
C ILE A 14 3.60 34.10 18.84
N SER A 15 2.57 34.91 18.53
CA SER A 15 2.42 36.25 19.09
C SER A 15 2.53 36.24 20.62
N ALA A 16 3.18 37.25 21.19
CA ALA A 16 3.33 37.41 22.63
C ALA A 16 1.96 37.57 23.32
N ASP A 17 1.02 38.21 22.63
CA ASP A 17 -0.35 38.48 23.13
C ASP A 17 -1.29 37.28 22.99
N ALA A 18 -0.85 36.19 22.35
CA ALA A 18 -1.68 35.01 22.20
C ALA A 18 -1.79 34.24 23.53
N ASP A 19 -2.99 33.72 23.81
CA ASP A 19 -3.26 32.87 24.98
C ASP A 19 -2.16 31.80 25.17
N GLN A 20 -1.82 31.48 26.42
CA GLN A 20 -0.86 30.43 26.79
C GLN A 20 -1.20 29.07 26.12
N ARG A 21 -2.48 28.80 25.86
CA ARG A 21 -2.97 27.59 25.18
C ARG A 21 -2.77 27.61 23.67
N THR A 22 -2.48 28.77 23.08
CA THR A 22 -2.27 28.91 21.63
C THR A 22 -0.97 28.21 21.22
N ARG A 23 -1.09 27.25 20.30
CA ARG A 23 0.04 26.45 19.79
C ARG A 23 0.39 26.73 18.33
N TYR A 24 -0.39 27.57 17.64
CA TYR A 24 -0.22 27.84 16.20
C TYR A 24 -0.21 29.34 15.97
N CYS A 25 0.62 29.83 15.03
CA CYS A 25 0.65 31.24 14.67
C CYS A 25 -0.56 31.66 13.80
N SER A 26 -1.28 30.70 13.23
CA SER A 26 -2.48 30.95 12.43
C SER A 26 -3.47 29.77 12.48
N ASP A 27 -4.71 30.08 12.15
CA ASP A 27 -5.78 29.11 12.01
C ASP A 27 -5.54 28.11 10.87
N ALA A 28 -4.84 28.54 9.83
CA ALA A 28 -4.43 27.67 8.72
C ALA A 28 -3.51 26.56 9.20
N HIS A 29 -2.50 26.88 10.03
CA HIS A 29 -1.58 25.88 10.60
C HIS A 29 -2.27 24.94 11.58
N ARG A 30 -3.23 25.45 12.37
CA ARG A 30 -4.07 24.61 13.23
C ARG A 30 -4.85 23.58 12.39
N LYS A 31 -5.49 24.01 11.31
CA LYS A 31 -6.26 23.14 10.40
C LYS A 31 -5.35 22.13 9.68
N ALA A 32 -4.18 22.56 9.20
CA ALA A 32 -3.21 21.67 8.55
C ALA A 32 -2.72 20.57 9.49
N ALA A 33 -2.37 20.92 10.74
CA ALA A 33 -1.97 19.95 11.76
C ALA A 33 -3.11 18.98 12.12
N ALA A 34 -4.36 19.47 12.21
CA ALA A 34 -5.52 18.62 12.45
C ALA A 34 -5.78 17.63 11.31
N ARG A 35 -5.63 18.06 10.05
CA ARG A 35 -5.74 17.19 8.87
C ARG A 35 -4.66 16.10 8.87
N ALA A 36 -3.41 16.45 9.18
CA ALA A 36 -2.33 15.47 9.27
C ALA A 36 -2.61 14.42 10.36
N ARG A 37 -3.06 14.84 11.55
CA ARG A 37 -3.45 13.90 12.63
C ARG A 37 -4.61 12.99 12.22
N LYS A 38 -5.63 13.55 11.53
CA LYS A 38 -6.76 12.77 11.01
C LYS A 38 -6.30 11.77 9.95
N ALA A 39 -5.41 12.17 9.04
CA ALA A 39 -4.86 11.29 8.01
C ALA A 39 -4.09 10.11 8.63
N VAL A 40 -3.26 10.36 9.66
CA VAL A 40 -2.57 9.29 10.39
C VAL A 40 -3.57 8.38 11.10
N ALA A 41 -4.56 8.94 11.82
CA ALA A 41 -5.58 8.16 12.52
C ALA A 41 -6.47 7.33 11.58
N THR A 42 -6.74 7.82 10.36
CA THR A 42 -7.46 7.07 9.33
C THR A 42 -6.57 6.01 8.68
N ALA A 43 -5.31 6.33 8.37
CA ALA A 43 -4.35 5.38 7.81
C ALA A 43 -4.09 4.19 8.76
N SER A 44 -4.03 4.43 10.08
CA SER A 44 -3.92 3.36 11.09
C SER A 44 -5.16 2.46 11.19
N LYS A 45 -6.32 2.91 10.69
CA LYS A 45 -7.56 2.10 10.63
C LYS A 45 -7.72 1.37 9.30
N SER A 46 -6.89 1.66 8.30
CA SER A 46 -6.88 1.01 7.00
C SER A 46 -5.87 -0.14 6.96
N ARG A 47 -5.83 -0.96 8.02
CA ARG A 47 -5.15 -2.24 7.96
C ARG A 47 -6.07 -3.18 7.19
N LEU A 48 -5.79 -3.36 5.91
CA LEU A 48 -6.35 -4.47 5.14
C LEU A 48 -5.81 -5.74 5.78
N GLU A 49 -6.58 -6.33 6.69
CA GLU A 49 -6.28 -7.66 7.21
C GLU A 49 -6.30 -8.64 6.03
N PRO A 50 -5.28 -9.50 5.86
CA PRO A 50 -5.32 -10.55 4.85
C PRO A 50 -6.43 -11.53 5.23
N VAL A 51 -7.58 -11.41 4.56
CA VAL A 51 -8.68 -12.35 4.71
C VAL A 51 -8.30 -13.61 3.94
N SER A 52 -7.93 -14.67 4.65
CA SER A 52 -7.65 -15.97 4.05
C SER A 52 -8.93 -16.56 3.46
N GLY A 53 -8.88 -17.00 2.19
CA GLY A 53 -9.76 -18.07 1.70
C GLY A 53 -10.97 -17.65 0.87
N ASP A 54 -10.85 -16.68 -0.04
CA ASP A 54 -11.95 -16.36 -0.95
C ASP A 54 -11.41 -16.25 -2.39
N ALA A 55 -11.43 -17.37 -3.13
CA ALA A 55 -10.91 -17.47 -4.50
C ALA A 55 -11.60 -16.49 -5.48
N GLU A 56 -12.83 -16.06 -5.16
CA GLU A 56 -13.55 -15.04 -5.93
C GLU A 56 -12.99 -13.61 -5.74
N ARG A 57 -12.25 -13.36 -4.65
CA ARG A 57 -11.68 -12.03 -4.40
C ARG A 57 -10.38 -11.77 -5.14
N TYR A 58 -9.66 -12.82 -5.54
CA TYR A 58 -8.40 -12.67 -6.27
C TYR A 58 -8.59 -11.96 -7.62
N PRO A 59 -9.55 -12.35 -8.49
CA PRO A 59 -9.86 -11.61 -9.72
C PRO A 59 -10.23 -10.14 -9.47
N ALA A 60 -11.01 -9.87 -8.42
CA ALA A 60 -11.40 -8.50 -8.07
C ALA A 60 -10.20 -7.67 -7.60
N LEU A 61 -9.33 -8.25 -6.77
CA LEU A 61 -8.10 -7.61 -6.30
C LEU A 61 -7.14 -7.34 -7.46
N ARG A 62 -7.03 -8.29 -8.40
CA ARG A 62 -6.22 -8.16 -9.61
C ARG A 62 -6.75 -7.06 -10.52
N ALA A 63 -8.06 -6.98 -10.72
CA ALA A 63 -8.68 -5.89 -11.49
C ALA A 63 -8.39 -4.51 -10.86
N VAL A 64 -8.44 -4.41 -9.52
CA VAL A 64 -8.09 -3.16 -8.82
C VAL A 64 -6.61 -2.82 -9.01
N TRP A 65 -5.71 -3.80 -8.93
CA TRP A 65 -4.29 -3.61 -9.20
C TRP A 65 -4.05 -3.06 -10.61
N ASP A 66 -4.67 -3.69 -11.62
CA ASP A 66 -4.49 -3.31 -13.02
C ASP A 66 -5.02 -1.89 -13.29
N VAL A 67 -6.16 -1.51 -12.70
CA VAL A 67 -6.70 -0.14 -12.78
C VAL A 67 -5.76 0.88 -12.13
N VAL A 68 -5.26 0.58 -10.92
CA VAL A 68 -4.33 1.47 -10.21
C VAL A 68 -3.02 1.64 -10.99
N ALA A 69 -2.47 0.55 -11.50
CA ALA A 69 -1.26 0.58 -12.32
C ALA A 69 -1.47 1.39 -13.61
N ALA A 70 -2.59 1.16 -14.32
CA ALA A 70 -2.93 1.88 -15.53
C ALA A 70 -3.07 3.39 -15.28
N GLN A 71 -3.71 3.80 -14.18
CA GLN A 71 -3.82 5.22 -13.82
C GLN A 71 -2.47 5.84 -13.52
N ILE A 72 -1.60 5.16 -12.76
CA ILE A 72 -0.25 5.67 -12.47
C ILE A 72 0.58 5.77 -13.75
N VAL A 73 0.44 4.83 -14.69
CA VAL A 73 1.13 4.89 -15.98
C VAL A 73 0.61 6.05 -16.84
N ALA A 74 -0.70 6.30 -16.82
CA ALA A 74 -1.32 7.38 -17.60
C ALA A 74 -1.01 8.78 -17.04
N GLU A 75 -1.05 8.94 -15.71
CA GLU A 75 -0.90 10.23 -15.04
C GLU A 75 0.56 10.51 -14.62
N GLY A 76 1.39 9.46 -14.56
CA GLY A 76 2.77 9.52 -14.09
C GLY A 76 2.90 9.35 -12.57
N VAL A 77 4.11 9.00 -12.11
CA VAL A 77 4.42 8.81 -10.67
C VAL A 77 4.32 10.10 -9.84
N THR A 78 4.33 11.26 -10.50
CA THR A 78 4.13 12.57 -9.89
C THR A 78 3.02 13.31 -10.62
N VAL A 79 2.08 13.88 -9.86
CA VAL A 79 0.93 14.63 -10.38
C VAL A 79 0.90 16.05 -9.85
N PRO A 80 0.24 17.00 -10.54
CA PRO A 80 0.06 18.35 -10.02
C PRO A 80 -0.75 18.34 -8.71
N GLY A 81 -0.14 18.81 -7.62
CA GLY A 81 -0.85 19.03 -6.36
C GLY A 81 -1.81 20.22 -6.45
N SER A 82 -2.66 20.40 -5.44
CA SER A 82 -3.63 21.51 -5.39
C SER A 82 -2.99 22.91 -5.36
N SER A 83 -1.69 23.00 -5.04
CA SER A 83 -0.88 24.22 -5.11
C SER A 83 -0.06 24.32 -6.39
N GLY A 84 -0.26 23.43 -7.37
CA GLY A 84 0.54 23.34 -8.60
C GLY A 84 1.93 22.71 -8.44
N VAL A 85 2.32 22.38 -7.20
CA VAL A 85 3.60 21.72 -6.91
C VAL A 85 3.49 20.22 -7.22
N PRO A 86 4.48 19.60 -7.90
CA PRO A 86 4.49 18.16 -8.12
C PRO A 86 4.46 17.39 -6.79
N VAL A 87 3.51 16.47 -6.66
CA VAL A 87 3.40 15.56 -5.52
C VAL A 87 3.38 14.12 -5.99
N ALA A 88 3.73 13.19 -5.11
CA ALA A 88 3.62 11.76 -5.41
C ALA A 88 2.16 11.39 -5.73
N HIS A 89 1.98 10.53 -6.75
CA HIS A 89 0.66 10.09 -7.18
C HIS A 89 -0.11 9.44 -6.01
N PRO A 90 -1.35 9.90 -5.68
CA PRO A 90 -2.08 9.46 -4.50
C PRO A 90 -2.30 7.94 -4.41
N LEU A 91 -2.35 7.26 -5.56
CA LEU A 91 -2.55 5.82 -5.62
C LEU A 91 -1.31 4.98 -5.29
N LEU A 92 -0.10 5.56 -5.29
CA LEU A 92 1.13 4.83 -4.96
C LEU A 92 1.06 4.20 -3.56
N ARG A 93 0.32 4.81 -2.64
CA ARG A 93 0.11 4.28 -1.27
C ARG A 93 -0.61 2.93 -1.23
N PHE A 94 -1.30 2.55 -2.31
CA PHE A 94 -2.05 1.30 -2.39
C PHE A 94 -1.27 0.16 -3.05
N LEU A 95 -0.15 0.45 -3.75
CA LEU A 95 0.63 -0.59 -4.41
C LEU A 95 1.17 -1.62 -3.42
N GLY A 96 1.87 -1.19 -2.37
CA GLY A 96 2.43 -2.14 -1.37
C GLY A 96 1.37 -3.07 -0.74
N PRO A 97 0.24 -2.54 -0.25
CA PRO A 97 -0.84 -3.38 0.28
C PRO A 97 -1.47 -4.33 -0.74
N LEU A 98 -1.69 -3.89 -1.98
CA LEU A 98 -2.28 -4.73 -3.03
C LEU A 98 -1.31 -5.83 -3.47
N ASP A 99 -0.03 -5.52 -3.63
CA ASP A 99 1.04 -6.47 -3.97
C ASP A 99 1.18 -7.56 -2.91
N ALA A 100 1.19 -7.16 -1.63
CA ALA A 100 1.25 -8.09 -0.51
C ALA A 100 0.03 -9.03 -0.47
N ALA A 101 -1.17 -8.51 -0.74
CA ALA A 101 -2.39 -9.30 -0.75
C ALA A 101 -2.45 -10.28 -1.95
N LEU A 102 -2.03 -9.85 -3.14
CA LEU A 102 -1.90 -10.72 -4.31
C LEU A 102 -0.85 -11.82 -4.08
N SER A 103 0.35 -11.44 -3.62
CA SER A 103 1.44 -12.37 -3.30
C SER A 103 1.05 -13.41 -2.24
N ALA A 104 0.26 -13.01 -1.23
CA ALA A 104 -0.23 -13.92 -0.21
C ALA A 104 -1.21 -14.95 -0.79
N HIS A 105 -2.08 -14.54 -1.71
CA HIS A 105 -2.99 -15.44 -2.39
C HIS A 105 -2.26 -16.41 -3.33
N GLU A 106 -1.28 -15.93 -4.11
CA GLU A 106 -0.45 -16.77 -4.97
C GLU A 106 0.26 -17.85 -4.16
N LYS A 107 0.93 -17.47 -3.06
CA LYS A 107 1.60 -18.43 -2.15
C LYS A 107 0.64 -19.41 -1.49
N ALA A 108 -0.56 -18.97 -1.12
CA ALA A 108 -1.58 -19.85 -0.55
C ALA A 108 -2.12 -20.85 -1.57
N THR A 109 -2.25 -20.43 -2.83
CA THR A 109 -2.68 -21.28 -3.96
C THR A 109 -1.61 -22.31 -4.31
N ASP A 110 -0.33 -21.89 -4.35
CA ASP A 110 0.80 -22.81 -4.55
C ASP A 110 0.89 -23.84 -3.43
N ALA A 111 0.62 -23.43 -2.18
CA ALA A 111 0.58 -24.34 -1.03
C ALA A 111 -0.62 -25.31 -1.04
N THR A 112 -1.63 -25.09 -1.88
CA THR A 112 -2.79 -26.00 -2.02
C THR A 112 -2.58 -27.09 -3.05
N THR A 113 -1.43 -27.15 -3.72
CA THR A 113 -0.96 -28.37 -4.38
C THR A 113 -0.13 -29.15 -3.38
N PRO A 114 -0.62 -30.26 -2.80
CA PRO A 114 0.12 -31.04 -1.80
C PRO A 114 1.16 -31.92 -2.50
N THR A 115 2.01 -31.32 -3.31
CA THR A 115 3.14 -31.99 -3.91
C THR A 115 4.28 -31.00 -3.83
N ASP A 116 5.24 -31.26 -2.94
CA ASP A 116 6.52 -30.57 -2.94
C ASP A 116 6.96 -30.44 -4.40
N PRO A 117 7.31 -29.24 -4.92
CA PRO A 117 7.76 -29.08 -6.30
C PRO A 117 8.84 -30.10 -6.70
N LYS A 118 9.65 -30.57 -5.74
CA LYS A 118 10.61 -31.65 -5.92
C LYS A 118 9.94 -33.03 -6.08
N GLU A 119 8.90 -33.33 -5.33
CA GLU A 119 8.09 -34.54 -5.50
C GLU A 119 7.34 -34.55 -6.83
N ALA A 120 6.79 -33.41 -7.26
CA ALA A 120 6.14 -33.28 -8.56
C ALA A 120 7.13 -33.51 -9.72
N ALA A 121 8.31 -32.88 -9.64
CA ALA A 121 9.39 -33.11 -10.61
C ALA A 121 9.89 -34.56 -10.60
N ARG A 122 10.00 -35.18 -9.42
CA ARG A 122 10.39 -36.59 -9.27
C ARG A 122 9.35 -37.53 -9.85
N ALA A 123 8.06 -37.28 -9.62
CA ALA A 123 6.97 -38.06 -10.18
C ALA A 123 6.94 -37.98 -11.71
N ALA A 124 7.10 -36.77 -12.28
CA ALA A 124 7.19 -36.58 -13.73
C ALA A 124 8.40 -37.30 -14.35
N ALA A 125 9.57 -37.24 -13.69
CA ALA A 125 10.76 -37.94 -14.16
C ALA A 125 10.61 -39.47 -14.11
N MET A 126 9.96 -40.01 -13.08
CA MET A 126 9.67 -41.44 -12.96
C MET A 126 8.67 -41.91 -14.02
N ALA A 127 7.61 -41.15 -14.26
CA ALA A 127 6.63 -41.46 -15.31
C ALA A 127 7.29 -41.47 -16.70
N ALA A 128 8.12 -40.48 -17.02
CA ALA A 128 8.86 -40.44 -18.28
C ALA A 128 9.81 -41.63 -18.46
N LEU A 129 10.44 -42.10 -17.36
CA LEU A 129 11.30 -43.28 -17.38
C LEU A 129 10.51 -44.58 -17.60
N GLU A 130 9.32 -44.69 -17.02
CA GLU A 130 8.43 -45.84 -17.22
C GLU A 130 7.88 -45.88 -18.65
N ASP A 131 7.51 -44.74 -19.22
CA ASP A 131 7.07 -44.64 -20.61
C ASP A 131 8.20 -45.01 -21.59
N TYR A 132 9.43 -44.56 -21.32
CA TYR A 132 10.62 -44.97 -22.08
C TYR A 132 10.80 -46.49 -22.05
N ARG A 133 10.69 -47.11 -20.87
CA ARG A 133 10.85 -48.57 -20.69
C ARG A 133 9.72 -49.40 -21.29
N ARG A 134 8.53 -48.82 -21.50
CA ARG A 134 7.37 -49.49 -22.11
C ARG A 134 7.35 -49.36 -23.64
N GLY A 135 8.10 -48.38 -24.18
CA GLY A 135 8.28 -48.16 -25.61
C GLY A 135 9.42 -48.95 -26.26
N GLU A 136 10.18 -49.71 -25.47
CA GLU A 136 11.15 -50.75 -25.90
C GLU A 136 10.53 -52.16 -25.76
#